data_AF-A0A934R440-F1
#
_entry.id   AF-A0A934R440-F1
#
_cell.length_a   1.000
_cell.length_b   1.000
_cell.length_c   1.000
_cell.angle_alpha   90.00
_cell.angle_beta   90.00
_cell.angle_gamma   90.00
#
_symmetry.space_group_name_H-M   'P 1'
#
loop_
_entity.id
_entity.type
_entity.pdbx_description
1 polymer ?
#
loop_
_entity_poly.entity_id
_entity_poly.type
_entity_poly.pdbx_seq_one_letter_code
_entity_poly.pdbx_strand_id
1 'polypeptide(L)'
;MSRRLQILIATHVLAFAGAVATAKLVMSPAPPRTVPETPRLKSKVSHREPQMNRHDADRLMEVFDGQLIDPPTEYEKLKETLPVAADLEAAALAAVTEYGDRLEQADGTGLTRNEVNELLAVFEVRMLDWMLREPDKAVDFALKNPVCRLIGLNNLLVERVFKDVIHEHGVIASISWLTKSEDLLGALGTCAVDEMKTGGGVATLTALQEAMKGNPYEDQYRTSTQEASDFSENPYDDGPPFFKEAGKNIPFDEKEKLLDFVKRQPDEVSKQLLLSGFARSDARAAPWLLDLIARGVFEGGLAARLKREIGDAVVNLPDMEMNARLEARRLALGNESRSRQALMDDLVMADVGTLLDQGRDWGHEFKNGATSLEDVLTEVKENLPNIPPEGEQALRKALFYQLCVEDPAKALPLLDTMTEEMRRGILSDTAWESHDNARPDYFLGFLQQIPQPVTAAEKDDRTRGWRMRTSGYLERYGREYVEWVRQMPPGFDRDAAVDSVVYSTPDPERARQYREQLSKKDP
;
A
#
# COMPACT_ATOMS: atom_id res chain seq x y z
N MET A 1 -16.14 1.03 -49.30
CA MET A 1 -16.12 1.82 -48.03
C MET A 1 -15.85 3.27 -48.37
N SER A 2 -16.51 4.21 -47.68
CA SER A 2 -16.23 5.65 -47.90
C SER A 2 -14.82 5.99 -47.38
N ARG A 3 -14.13 6.89 -48.08
CA ARG A 3 -12.79 7.38 -47.70
C ARG A 3 -12.74 7.91 -46.26
N ARG A 4 -13.87 8.43 -45.77
CA ARG A 4 -14.05 8.91 -44.38
C ARG A 4 -14.01 7.78 -43.36
N LEU A 5 -14.60 6.62 -43.66
CA LEU A 5 -14.58 5.46 -42.76
C LEU A 5 -13.17 4.86 -42.65
N GLN A 6 -12.42 4.84 -43.74
CA GLN A 6 -11.03 4.37 -43.74
C GLN A 6 -10.11 5.28 -42.93
N ILE A 7 -10.29 6.61 -43.03
CA ILE A 7 -9.56 7.58 -42.21
C ILE A 7 -9.92 7.37 -40.74
N LEU A 8 -11.22 7.28 -40.40
CA LEU A 8 -11.66 7.10 -39.01
C LEU A 8 -11.09 5.83 -38.36
N ILE A 9 -11.10 4.70 -39.11
CA ILE A 9 -10.53 3.43 -38.64
C ILE A 9 -9.02 3.57 -38.45
N ALA A 10 -8.32 4.21 -39.39
CA ALA A 10 -6.88 4.43 -39.28
C ALA A 10 -6.53 5.31 -38.05
N THR A 11 -7.31 6.36 -37.76
CA THR A 11 -7.07 7.21 -36.58
C THR A 11 -7.28 6.46 -35.28
N HIS A 12 -8.31 5.60 -35.19
CA HIS A 12 -8.57 4.82 -33.97
C HIS A 12 -7.54 3.70 -33.77
N VAL A 13 -7.07 3.07 -34.85
CA VAL A 13 -5.99 2.07 -34.77
C VAL A 13 -4.67 2.72 -34.33
N LEU A 14 -4.37 3.93 -34.80
CA LEU A 14 -3.19 4.68 -34.37
C LEU A 14 -3.28 5.13 -32.91
N ALA A 15 -4.43 5.66 -32.48
CA ALA A 15 -4.66 6.04 -31.09
C ALA A 15 -4.55 4.84 -30.13
N PHE A 16 -5.11 3.68 -30.53
CA PHE A 16 -5.01 2.45 -29.76
C PHE A 16 -3.58 1.89 -29.72
N ALA A 17 -2.85 1.95 -30.84
CA ALA A 17 -1.45 1.53 -30.89
C ALA A 17 -0.56 2.43 -30.01
N GLY A 18 -0.80 3.73 -29.98
CA GLY A 18 -0.13 4.68 -29.10
C GLY A 18 -0.37 4.36 -27.62
N ALA A 19 -1.62 4.16 -27.21
CA ALA A 19 -1.97 3.80 -25.84
C ALA A 19 -1.35 2.46 -25.38
N VAL A 20 -1.27 1.47 -26.27
CA VAL A 20 -0.62 0.18 -25.97
C VAL A 20 0.90 0.31 -25.89
N ALA A 21 1.51 1.19 -26.68
CA ALA A 21 2.95 1.44 -26.64
C ALA A 21 3.37 2.17 -25.35
N THR A 22 2.62 3.20 -24.92
CA THR A 22 2.86 3.90 -23.64
C THR A 22 2.65 2.97 -22.45
N ALA A 23 1.58 2.16 -22.43
CA ALA A 23 1.38 1.16 -21.38
C ALA A 23 2.55 0.15 -21.29
N LYS A 24 3.10 -0.28 -22.43
CA LYS A 24 4.28 -1.17 -22.44
C LYS A 24 5.57 -0.49 -22.00
N LEU A 25 5.74 0.80 -22.27
CA LEU A 25 6.91 1.57 -21.82
C LEU A 25 6.89 1.82 -20.31
N VAL A 26 5.70 2.06 -19.73
CA VAL A 26 5.52 2.23 -18.28
C VAL A 26 5.65 0.90 -17.53
N MET A 27 5.22 -0.21 -18.13
CA MET A 27 5.18 -1.54 -17.48
C MET A 27 6.36 -2.46 -17.83
N SER A 28 7.38 -2.01 -18.57
CA SER A 28 8.54 -2.86 -18.86
C SER A 28 9.51 -2.88 -17.67
N PRO A 29 9.76 -4.04 -17.03
CA PRO A 29 10.81 -4.15 -16.03
C PRO A 29 12.16 -3.89 -16.68
N ALA A 30 13.05 -3.19 -15.97
CA ALA A 30 14.38 -2.88 -16.46
C ALA A 30 15.09 -4.15 -16.98
N PRO A 31 15.83 -4.08 -18.11
CA PRO A 31 16.60 -5.22 -18.58
C PRO A 31 17.57 -5.66 -17.47
N PRO A 32 17.80 -6.97 -17.29
CA PRO A 32 18.72 -7.46 -16.28
C PRO A 32 20.07 -6.81 -16.50
N ARG A 33 20.58 -6.12 -15.46
CA ARG A 33 21.94 -5.58 -15.43
C ARG A 33 22.89 -6.71 -15.83
N THR A 34 23.53 -6.58 -16.99
CA THR A 34 24.67 -7.41 -17.36
C THR A 34 25.79 -7.07 -16.40
N VAL A 35 26.02 -7.95 -15.42
CA VAL A 35 27.18 -7.89 -14.54
C VAL A 35 28.42 -8.04 -15.42
N PRO A 36 29.36 -7.08 -15.46
CA PRO A 36 30.62 -7.29 -16.14
C PRO A 36 31.38 -8.40 -15.41
N GLU A 37 31.78 -9.43 -16.15
CA GLU A 37 32.60 -10.54 -15.66
C GLU A 37 33.86 -9.98 -14.99
N THR A 38 33.91 -10.05 -13.67
CA THR A 38 35.11 -9.76 -12.89
C THR A 38 36.03 -11.00 -12.95
N PRO A 39 37.35 -10.81 -13.14
CA PRO A 39 38.27 -11.93 -13.31
C PRO A 39 38.37 -12.73 -12.01
N ARG A 40 38.28 -14.06 -12.13
CA ARG A 40 38.44 -15.04 -11.05
C ARG A 40 39.69 -14.74 -10.21
N LEU A 41 39.49 -14.23 -9.00
CA LEU A 41 40.52 -14.15 -7.98
C LEU A 41 40.68 -15.52 -7.30
N LYS A 42 41.95 -15.96 -7.26
CA LYS A 42 42.42 -17.20 -6.66
C LYS A 42 42.21 -17.19 -5.14
N SER A 43 42.13 -18.39 -4.59
CA SER A 43 41.91 -18.75 -3.20
C SER A 43 42.92 -18.19 -2.18
N LYS A 44 42.44 -18.13 -0.91
CA LYS A 44 43.11 -17.77 0.37
C LYS A 44 43.21 -16.24 0.58
N VAL A 45 42.87 -15.65 1.73
CA VAL A 45 43.18 -15.96 3.14
C VAL A 45 42.10 -15.34 4.07
N SER A 46 41.82 -15.98 5.21
CA SER A 46 41.04 -15.44 6.34
C SER A 46 41.65 -14.11 6.82
N HIS A 47 40.91 -13.01 6.65
CA HIS A 47 41.07 -11.81 7.45
C HIS A 47 39.72 -11.51 8.12
N ARG A 48 39.74 -11.47 9.45
CA ARG A 48 38.67 -10.84 10.26
C ARG A 48 38.42 -9.44 9.68
N GLU A 49 37.18 -9.19 9.26
CA GLU A 49 36.72 -7.83 9.03
C GLU A 49 36.79 -7.05 10.36
N PRO A 50 37.20 -5.76 10.34
CA PRO A 50 37.12 -4.93 11.52
C PRO A 50 35.65 -4.72 11.87
N GLN A 51 35.28 -4.92 13.14
CA GLN A 51 34.00 -4.45 13.65
C GLN A 51 33.87 -2.95 13.36
N MET A 52 32.84 -2.58 12.61
CA MET A 52 32.47 -1.20 12.34
C MET A 52 32.28 -0.49 13.68
N ASN A 53 33.05 0.57 13.94
CA ASN A 53 32.94 1.29 15.20
C ASN A 53 31.74 2.26 15.13
N ARG A 54 31.20 2.60 16.30
CA ARG A 54 29.99 3.45 16.45
C ARG A 54 30.07 4.77 15.66
N HIS A 55 31.25 5.36 15.51
CA HIS A 55 31.45 6.59 14.76
C HIS A 55 31.33 6.42 13.24
N ASP A 56 31.69 5.25 12.70
CA ASP A 56 31.50 4.92 11.29
C ASP A 56 30.03 4.58 11.00
N ALA A 57 29.33 3.98 11.97
CA ALA A 57 27.88 3.78 11.93
C ALA A 57 27.13 5.12 11.97
N ASP A 58 27.50 6.03 12.88
CA ASP A 58 26.89 7.36 12.99
C ASP A 58 27.10 8.19 11.70
N ARG A 59 28.27 8.07 11.04
CA ARG A 59 28.53 8.70 9.74
C ARG A 59 27.75 8.08 8.59
N LEU A 60 27.57 6.75 8.60
CA LEU A 60 26.71 6.07 7.63
C LEU A 60 25.25 6.48 7.82
N MET A 61 24.79 6.63 9.07
CA MET A 61 23.46 7.16 9.40
C MET A 61 23.32 8.63 9.01
N GLU A 62 24.31 9.50 9.21
CA GLU A 62 24.27 10.88 8.68
C GLU A 62 24.18 10.93 7.15
N VAL A 63 24.86 10.00 6.45
CA VAL A 63 24.77 9.89 4.98
C VAL A 63 23.43 9.32 4.55
N PHE A 64 22.85 8.38 5.31
CA PHE A 64 21.52 7.82 5.06
C PHE A 64 20.40 8.84 5.36
N ASP A 65 20.45 9.53 6.50
CA ASP A 65 19.55 10.61 6.89
C ASP A 65 19.66 11.79 5.91
N GLY A 66 20.87 12.08 5.42
CA GLY A 66 21.11 13.07 4.36
C GLY A 66 20.67 12.62 2.96
N GLN A 67 20.48 11.31 2.74
CA GLN A 67 19.95 10.72 1.50
C GLN A 67 18.44 10.42 1.57
N LEU A 68 17.82 10.52 2.76
CA LEU A 68 16.39 10.34 2.99
C LEU A 68 15.57 11.61 2.66
N ILE A 69 16.23 12.74 2.43
CA ILE A 69 15.59 13.89 1.78
C ILE A 69 15.71 13.64 0.28
N ASP A 70 14.62 13.18 -0.34
CA ASP A 70 14.55 13.06 -1.79
C ASP A 70 15.06 14.36 -2.42
N PRO A 71 16.02 14.29 -3.37
CA PRO A 71 16.52 15.49 -4.00
C PRO A 71 15.36 16.22 -4.67
N PRO A 72 15.32 17.57 -4.61
CA PRO A 72 14.19 18.33 -5.13
C PRO A 72 13.96 17.96 -6.59
N THR A 73 12.71 17.77 -6.93
CA THR A 73 12.27 17.45 -8.29
C THR A 73 12.62 18.60 -9.23
N GLU A 74 12.71 18.33 -10.54
CA GLU A 74 12.92 19.40 -11.52
C GLU A 74 11.80 20.46 -11.47
N TYR A 75 10.58 20.06 -11.12
CA TYR A 75 9.46 20.96 -10.87
C TYR A 75 9.77 21.95 -9.74
N GLU A 76 10.22 21.46 -8.58
CA GLU A 76 10.55 22.31 -7.42
C GLU A 76 11.72 23.26 -7.73
N LYS A 77 12.75 22.77 -8.43
CA LYS A 77 13.87 23.61 -8.87
C LYS A 77 13.41 24.72 -9.80
N LEU A 78 12.58 24.39 -10.79
CA LEU A 78 12.11 25.35 -11.78
C LEU A 78 11.08 26.32 -11.20
N LYS A 79 10.26 25.90 -10.25
CA LYS A 79 9.31 26.79 -9.55
C LYS A 79 10.02 27.98 -8.89
N GLU A 80 11.24 27.80 -8.41
CA GLU A 80 12.04 28.87 -7.80
C GLU A 80 12.87 29.68 -8.80
N THR A 81 13.27 29.07 -9.92
CA THR A 81 14.31 29.63 -10.81
C THR A 81 13.78 30.10 -12.16
N LEU A 82 12.66 29.55 -12.64
CA LEU A 82 12.08 29.90 -13.92
C LEU A 82 11.34 31.24 -13.80
N PRO A 83 11.73 32.28 -14.57
CA PRO A 83 11.09 33.58 -14.45
C PRO A 83 9.67 33.53 -14.99
N VAL A 84 8.73 34.12 -14.25
CA VAL A 84 7.32 34.25 -14.66
C VAL A 84 7.24 34.93 -16.02
N ALA A 85 6.55 34.30 -16.98
CA ALA A 85 6.42 34.83 -18.33
C ALA A 85 5.54 36.08 -18.36
N ALA A 86 5.84 37.01 -19.28
CA ALA A 86 4.99 38.19 -19.49
C ALA A 86 3.62 37.82 -20.09
N ASP A 87 3.57 36.80 -20.93
CA ASP A 87 2.37 36.21 -21.50
C ASP A 87 2.27 34.75 -21.04
N LEU A 88 1.42 34.51 -20.05
CA LEU A 88 1.28 33.23 -19.35
C LEU A 88 0.67 32.16 -20.26
N GLU A 89 -0.36 32.53 -21.03
CA GLU A 89 -1.05 31.63 -21.95
C GLU A 89 -0.11 31.21 -23.09
N ALA A 90 0.57 32.17 -23.72
CA ALA A 90 1.51 31.86 -24.79
C ALA A 90 2.68 30.98 -24.30
N ALA A 91 3.16 31.21 -23.08
CA ALA A 91 4.25 30.40 -22.50
C ALA A 91 3.80 28.96 -22.19
N ALA A 92 2.62 28.76 -21.61
CA ALA A 92 2.06 27.44 -21.36
C ALA A 92 1.77 26.68 -22.66
N LEU A 93 1.23 27.37 -23.68
CA LEU A 93 1.01 26.79 -25.00
C LEU A 93 2.32 26.37 -25.66
N ALA A 94 3.34 27.23 -25.63
CA ALA A 94 4.65 26.90 -26.19
C ALA A 94 5.25 25.68 -25.49
N ALA A 95 5.20 25.62 -24.17
CA ALA A 95 5.73 24.50 -23.39
C ALA A 95 5.00 23.17 -23.68
N VAL A 96 3.66 23.17 -23.77
CA VAL A 96 2.93 21.93 -24.05
C VAL A 96 3.10 21.47 -25.50
N THR A 97 3.22 22.40 -26.44
CA THR A 97 3.53 22.07 -27.84
C THR A 97 4.93 21.49 -27.95
N GLU A 98 5.92 22.09 -27.29
CA GLU A 98 7.27 21.53 -27.25
C GLU A 98 7.30 20.14 -26.62
N TYR A 99 6.61 19.94 -25.50
CA TYR A 99 6.48 18.62 -24.86
C TYR A 99 5.86 17.58 -25.82
N GLY A 100 4.73 17.92 -26.45
CA GLY A 100 4.03 17.05 -27.39
C GLY A 100 4.86 16.71 -28.63
N ASP A 101 5.44 17.72 -29.28
CA ASP A 101 6.27 17.55 -30.48
C ASP A 101 7.50 16.68 -30.19
N ARG A 102 8.12 16.84 -29.02
CA ARG A 102 9.29 16.05 -28.60
C ARG A 102 8.92 14.61 -28.28
N LEU A 103 7.76 14.37 -27.67
CA LEU A 103 7.24 13.02 -27.46
C LEU A 103 6.93 12.30 -28.78
N GLU A 104 6.28 12.98 -29.73
CA GLU A 104 5.99 12.40 -31.06
C GLU A 104 7.28 12.06 -31.84
N GLN A 105 8.32 12.87 -31.70
CA GLN A 105 9.64 12.62 -32.32
C GLN A 105 10.44 11.50 -31.64
N ALA A 106 10.09 11.13 -30.41
CA ALA A 106 10.82 10.12 -29.63
C ALA A 106 10.53 8.67 -30.05
N ASP A 107 9.53 8.43 -30.91
CA ASP A 107 9.11 7.11 -31.41
C ASP A 107 10.13 6.39 -32.33
N GLY A 108 11.41 6.80 -32.29
CA GLY A 108 12.49 6.15 -33.03
C GLY A 108 13.91 6.44 -32.54
N THR A 109 14.17 7.58 -31.88
CA THR A 109 15.50 7.94 -31.33
C THR A 109 15.42 8.89 -30.12
N GLY A 110 15.02 8.37 -28.95
CA GLY A 110 15.66 8.65 -27.65
C GLY A 110 15.59 10.05 -27.06
N LEU A 111 14.47 10.39 -26.42
CA LEU A 111 14.54 11.24 -25.21
C LEU A 111 14.98 10.36 -24.03
N THR A 112 15.92 10.85 -23.24
CA THR A 112 16.19 10.31 -21.92
C THR A 112 15.02 10.61 -20.99
N ARG A 113 14.84 9.79 -19.95
CA ARG A 113 13.84 10.05 -18.90
C ARG A 113 14.00 11.43 -18.26
N ASN A 114 15.24 11.91 -18.14
CA ASN A 114 15.53 13.23 -17.59
C ASN A 114 15.04 14.36 -18.49
N GLU A 115 15.24 14.26 -19.81
CA GLU A 115 14.75 15.28 -20.76
C GLU A 115 13.21 15.34 -20.78
N VAL A 116 12.53 14.18 -20.68
CA VAL A 116 11.06 14.15 -20.55
C VAL A 116 10.62 14.85 -19.26
N ASN A 117 11.27 14.54 -18.14
CA ASN A 117 10.96 15.15 -16.85
C ASN A 117 11.20 16.67 -16.84
N GLU A 118 12.27 17.15 -17.50
CA GLU A 118 12.59 18.57 -17.59
C GLU A 118 11.53 19.32 -18.41
N LEU A 119 11.16 18.79 -19.58
CA LEU A 119 10.12 19.40 -20.41
C LEU A 119 8.75 19.42 -19.69
N LEU A 120 8.40 18.33 -19.00
CA LEU A 120 7.19 18.27 -18.19
C LEU A 120 7.23 19.32 -17.07
N ALA A 121 8.34 19.41 -16.33
CA ALA A 121 8.50 20.37 -15.24
C ALA A 121 8.39 21.83 -15.73
N VAL A 122 8.93 22.16 -16.90
CA VAL A 122 8.74 23.48 -17.53
C VAL A 122 7.26 23.73 -17.78
N PHE A 123 6.55 22.78 -18.39
CA PHE A 123 5.10 22.91 -18.62
C PHE A 123 4.32 23.07 -17.31
N GLU A 124 4.59 22.25 -16.30
CA GLU A 124 3.96 22.31 -14.97
C GLU A 124 4.15 23.69 -14.32
N VAL A 125 5.37 24.25 -14.35
CA VAL A 125 5.63 25.59 -13.77
C VAL A 125 4.94 26.69 -14.58
N ARG A 126 4.88 26.59 -15.91
CA ARG A 126 4.11 27.55 -16.73
C ARG A 126 2.61 27.49 -16.46
N MET A 127 2.08 26.28 -16.27
CA MET A 127 0.69 26.09 -15.86
C MET A 127 0.43 26.64 -14.46
N LEU A 128 1.35 26.42 -13.51
CA LEU A 128 1.27 27.02 -12.18
C LEU A 128 1.20 28.54 -12.26
N ASP A 129 2.14 29.19 -12.95
CA ASP A 129 2.17 30.65 -13.10
C ASP A 129 0.83 31.18 -13.66
N TRP A 130 0.29 30.49 -14.67
CA TRP A 130 -0.99 30.87 -15.28
C TRP A 130 -2.17 30.65 -14.33
N MET A 131 -2.23 29.50 -13.66
CA MET A 131 -3.32 29.15 -12.75
C MET A 131 -3.37 30.03 -11.49
N LEU A 132 -2.21 30.51 -11.02
CA LEU A 132 -2.16 31.49 -9.93
C LEU A 132 -2.77 32.86 -10.29
N ARG A 133 -3.06 33.12 -11.57
CA ARG A 133 -3.67 34.37 -12.04
C ARG A 133 -5.06 34.17 -12.62
N GLU A 134 -5.23 33.16 -13.47
CA GLU A 134 -6.46 32.90 -14.22
C GLU A 134 -6.79 31.39 -14.25
N PRO A 135 -7.09 30.78 -13.09
CA PRO A 135 -7.22 29.32 -12.97
C PRO A 135 -8.31 28.76 -13.88
N ASP A 136 -9.45 29.46 -14.00
CA ASP A 136 -10.53 29.06 -14.88
C ASP A 136 -10.11 28.94 -16.34
N LYS A 137 -9.30 29.87 -16.86
CA LYS A 137 -8.86 29.86 -18.26
C LYS A 137 -7.80 28.80 -18.51
N ALA A 138 -6.84 28.66 -17.59
CA ALA A 138 -5.79 27.66 -17.68
C ALA A 138 -6.35 26.23 -17.64
N VAL A 139 -7.33 25.96 -16.77
CA VAL A 139 -8.01 24.66 -16.71
C VAL A 139 -8.83 24.40 -17.96
N ASP A 140 -9.57 25.41 -18.45
CA ASP A 140 -10.28 25.32 -19.73
C ASP A 140 -9.33 24.97 -20.89
N PHE A 141 -8.15 25.57 -20.90
CA PHE A 141 -7.10 25.27 -21.87
C PHE A 141 -6.63 23.83 -21.74
N ALA A 142 -6.22 23.39 -20.55
CA ALA A 142 -5.72 22.03 -20.32
C ALA A 142 -6.78 20.97 -20.68
N LEU A 143 -8.03 21.21 -20.30
CA LEU A 143 -9.16 20.34 -20.63
C LEU A 143 -9.49 20.34 -22.12
N LYS A 144 -9.19 21.38 -22.91
CA LYS A 144 -9.52 21.43 -24.35
C LYS A 144 -8.34 21.10 -25.26
N ASN A 145 -7.12 21.22 -24.77
CA ASN A 145 -5.92 20.98 -25.56
C ASN A 145 -5.77 19.47 -25.89
N PRO A 146 -5.68 19.10 -27.19
CA PRO A 146 -5.55 17.69 -27.59
C PRO A 146 -4.31 17.01 -27.03
N VAL A 147 -3.19 17.74 -26.92
CA VAL A 147 -1.95 17.21 -26.35
C VAL A 147 -2.19 16.86 -24.89
N CYS A 148 -2.69 17.79 -24.07
CA CYS A 148 -2.98 17.52 -22.65
C CYS A 148 -3.85 16.27 -22.44
N ARG A 149 -4.87 16.07 -23.29
CA ARG A 149 -5.74 14.89 -23.22
C ARG A 149 -5.04 13.61 -23.65
N LEU A 150 -4.29 13.64 -24.76
CA LEU A 150 -3.69 12.45 -25.36
C LEU A 150 -2.72 11.73 -24.42
N ILE A 151 -1.97 12.51 -23.65
CA ILE A 151 -0.90 12.05 -22.76
C ILE A 151 -1.27 12.13 -21.27
N GLY A 152 -2.53 12.40 -20.95
CA GLY A 152 -3.02 12.41 -19.57
C GLY A 152 -2.41 13.50 -18.68
N LEU A 153 -1.97 14.63 -19.26
CA LEU A 153 -1.32 15.72 -18.49
C LEU A 153 -2.22 16.28 -17.38
N ASN A 154 -3.55 16.18 -17.52
CA ASN A 154 -4.46 16.66 -16.47
C ASN A 154 -4.20 15.93 -15.14
N ASN A 155 -3.97 14.61 -15.17
CA ASN A 155 -3.67 13.83 -13.97
C ASN A 155 -2.32 14.24 -13.37
N LEU A 156 -1.31 14.49 -14.22
CA LEU A 156 -0.01 14.97 -13.76
C LEU A 156 -0.10 16.36 -13.11
N LEU A 157 -0.91 17.26 -13.67
CA LEU A 157 -1.15 18.58 -13.09
C LEU A 157 -1.88 18.49 -11.74
N VAL A 158 -2.77 17.51 -11.54
CA VAL A 158 -3.45 17.26 -10.26
C VAL A 158 -2.44 16.98 -9.15
N GLU A 159 -1.39 16.21 -9.43
CA GLU A 159 -0.44 15.78 -8.39
C GLU A 159 0.39 16.92 -7.79
N ARG A 160 0.67 17.96 -8.57
CA ARG A 160 1.60 19.06 -8.21
C ARG A 160 0.97 20.43 -8.35
N VAL A 161 0.69 20.83 -9.59
CA VAL A 161 0.27 22.18 -9.93
C VAL A 161 -1.04 22.54 -9.22
N PHE A 162 -2.02 21.65 -9.24
CA PHE A 162 -3.32 21.94 -8.64
C PHE A 162 -3.22 22.02 -7.12
N LYS A 163 -2.43 21.13 -6.48
CA LYS A 163 -2.17 21.20 -5.04
C LYS A 163 -1.55 22.54 -4.65
N ASP A 164 -0.56 23.01 -5.40
CA ASP A 164 0.08 24.30 -5.15
C ASP A 164 -0.88 25.48 -5.31
N VAL A 165 -1.70 25.49 -6.37
CA VAL A 165 -2.70 26.54 -6.59
C VAL A 165 -3.76 26.53 -5.48
N ILE A 166 -4.23 25.35 -5.08
CA ILE A 166 -5.21 25.18 -4.01
C ILE A 166 -4.60 25.58 -2.66
N HIS A 167 -3.33 25.29 -2.41
CA HIS A 167 -2.64 25.71 -1.20
C HIS A 167 -2.56 27.25 -1.11
N GLU A 168 -2.28 27.93 -2.23
CA GLU A 168 -2.21 29.39 -2.29
C GLU A 168 -3.59 30.06 -2.17
N HIS A 169 -4.62 29.53 -2.85
CA HIS A 169 -5.94 30.18 -2.94
C HIS A 169 -6.99 29.63 -1.97
N GLY A 170 -6.77 28.45 -1.39
CA GLY A 170 -7.73 27.69 -0.60
C GLY A 170 -8.66 26.81 -1.45
N VAL A 171 -9.17 25.74 -0.84
CA VAL A 171 -10.01 24.75 -1.53
C VAL A 171 -11.33 25.35 -2.02
N ILE A 172 -11.94 26.23 -1.23
CA ILE A 172 -13.25 26.83 -1.54
C ILE A 172 -13.19 27.74 -2.77
N ALA A 173 -12.13 28.55 -2.88
CA ALA A 173 -11.90 29.41 -4.04
C ALA A 173 -11.63 28.60 -5.32
N SER A 174 -11.27 27.33 -5.17
CA SER A 174 -10.88 26.46 -6.28
C SER A 174 -12.02 25.63 -6.88
N ILE A 175 -13.18 25.58 -6.21
CA ILE A 175 -14.33 24.75 -6.63
C ILE A 175 -14.81 25.09 -8.04
N SER A 176 -14.86 26.37 -8.42
CA SER A 176 -15.42 26.79 -9.72
C SER A 176 -14.70 26.18 -10.92
N TRP A 177 -13.38 26.01 -10.81
CA TRP A 177 -12.57 25.43 -11.88
C TRP A 177 -12.32 23.93 -11.69
N LEU A 178 -12.27 23.43 -10.45
CA LEU A 178 -12.17 21.99 -10.16
C LEU A 178 -13.42 21.22 -10.57
N THR A 179 -14.58 21.88 -10.57
CA THR A 179 -15.85 21.24 -10.97
C THR A 179 -16.16 21.41 -12.47
N LYS A 180 -15.16 21.68 -13.30
CA LYS A 180 -15.31 21.74 -14.78
C LYS A 180 -15.23 20.38 -15.46
N SER A 181 -14.63 19.40 -14.81
CA SER A 181 -14.58 18.01 -15.26
C SER A 181 -14.69 17.08 -14.05
N GLU A 182 -15.27 15.91 -14.25
CA GLU A 182 -15.33 14.85 -13.24
C GLU A 182 -13.94 14.38 -12.81
N ASP A 183 -13.01 14.31 -13.77
CA ASP A 183 -11.62 13.86 -13.55
C ASP A 183 -10.84 14.73 -12.54
N LEU A 184 -11.34 15.92 -12.20
CA LEU A 184 -10.66 16.84 -11.29
C LEU A 184 -11.22 16.77 -9.85
N LEU A 185 -12.28 16.00 -9.61
CA LEU A 185 -12.89 15.87 -8.29
C LEU A 185 -11.97 15.15 -7.28
N GLY A 186 -11.11 14.24 -7.75
CA GLY A 186 -10.10 13.60 -6.92
C GLY A 186 -9.17 14.62 -6.25
N ALA A 187 -8.69 15.59 -7.02
CA ALA A 187 -7.84 16.69 -6.54
C ALA A 187 -8.54 17.52 -5.45
N LEU A 188 -9.83 17.83 -5.65
CA LEU A 188 -10.65 18.56 -4.68
C LEU A 188 -10.71 17.81 -3.34
N GLY A 189 -10.99 16.50 -3.39
CA GLY A 189 -11.10 15.66 -2.19
C GLY A 189 -9.77 15.54 -1.44
N THR A 190 -8.66 15.35 -2.15
CA THR A 190 -7.31 15.27 -1.56
C THR A 190 -6.92 16.58 -0.89
N CYS A 191 -7.02 17.71 -1.60
CA CYS A 191 -6.62 19.01 -1.07
C CYS A 191 -7.52 19.49 0.06
N ALA A 192 -8.82 19.19 0.01
CA ALA A 192 -9.74 19.46 1.12
C ALA A 192 -9.30 18.75 2.41
N VAL A 193 -8.90 17.48 2.30
CA VAL A 193 -8.39 16.72 3.45
C VAL A 193 -7.08 17.31 3.97
N ASP A 194 -6.17 17.75 3.10
CA ASP A 194 -4.93 18.40 3.52
C ASP A 194 -5.18 19.74 4.23
N GLU A 195 -6.10 20.56 3.71
CA GLU A 195 -6.51 21.79 4.39
C GLU A 195 -7.13 21.48 5.77
N MET A 196 -7.93 20.41 5.87
CA MET A 196 -8.48 19.95 7.16
C MET A 196 -7.38 19.57 8.16
N LYS A 197 -6.34 18.84 7.72
CA LYS A 197 -5.18 18.46 8.57
C LYS A 197 -4.42 19.67 9.10
N THR A 198 -4.30 20.74 8.32
CA THR A 198 -3.55 21.96 8.69
C THR A 198 -4.32 22.92 9.61
N GLY A 199 -5.51 22.53 10.07
CA GLY A 199 -6.31 23.29 11.06
C GLY A 199 -7.68 23.75 10.56
N GLY A 200 -8.05 23.43 9.31
CA GLY A 200 -9.39 23.72 8.79
C GLY A 200 -10.51 22.89 9.43
N GLY A 201 -10.21 21.63 9.78
CA GLY A 201 -11.11 20.74 10.52
C GLY A 201 -12.55 20.67 10.00
N VAL A 202 -13.53 20.72 10.91
CA VAL A 202 -14.96 20.65 10.55
C VAL A 202 -15.42 21.90 9.77
N ALA A 203 -14.74 23.04 9.95
CA ALA A 203 -15.10 24.28 9.27
C ALA A 203 -14.85 24.20 7.76
N THR A 204 -13.70 23.68 7.33
CA THR A 204 -13.42 23.44 5.90
C THR A 204 -14.44 22.48 5.29
N LEU A 205 -14.75 21.37 5.96
CA LEU A 205 -15.77 20.42 5.50
C LEU A 205 -17.15 21.08 5.34
N THR A 206 -17.53 21.95 6.28
CA THR A 206 -18.81 22.69 6.24
C THR A 206 -18.85 23.68 5.08
N ALA A 207 -17.78 24.46 4.91
CA ALA A 207 -17.68 25.43 3.82
C ALA A 207 -17.72 24.73 2.45
N LEU A 208 -17.03 23.61 2.32
CA LEU A 208 -16.96 22.84 1.08
C LEU A 208 -18.32 22.28 0.70
N GLN A 209 -19.07 21.71 1.64
CA GLN A 209 -20.42 21.24 1.35
C GLN A 209 -21.38 22.37 0.93
N GLU A 210 -21.35 23.52 1.60
CA GLU A 210 -22.22 24.64 1.21
C GLU A 210 -21.84 25.16 -0.18
N ALA A 211 -20.55 25.22 -0.51
CA ALA A 211 -20.07 25.64 -1.82
C ALA A 211 -20.37 24.63 -2.94
N MET A 212 -20.42 23.32 -2.62
CA MET A 212 -20.80 22.26 -3.56
C MET A 212 -22.31 22.13 -3.75
N LYS A 213 -23.13 22.80 -2.95
CA LYS A 213 -24.58 22.69 -3.00
C LYS A 213 -25.14 23.22 -4.32
N GLY A 214 -25.86 22.36 -5.04
CA GLY A 214 -26.39 22.66 -6.37
C GLY A 214 -25.34 22.61 -7.48
N ASN A 215 -24.10 22.19 -7.18
CA ASN A 215 -23.11 21.91 -8.20
C ASN A 215 -23.52 20.64 -8.98
N PRO A 216 -23.34 20.58 -10.31
CA PRO A 216 -23.65 19.38 -11.11
C PRO A 216 -22.95 18.10 -10.64
N TYR A 217 -21.82 18.25 -9.93
CA TYR A 217 -21.00 17.16 -9.40
C TYR A 217 -21.19 16.90 -7.90
N GLU A 218 -22.21 17.49 -7.27
CA GLU A 218 -22.45 17.35 -5.82
C GLU A 218 -22.57 15.88 -5.40
N ASP A 219 -23.31 15.07 -6.16
CA ASP A 219 -23.51 13.65 -5.85
C ASP A 219 -22.22 12.84 -6.09
N GLN A 220 -21.52 13.05 -7.21
CA GLN A 220 -20.25 12.38 -7.49
C GLN A 220 -19.22 12.68 -6.40
N TYR A 221 -19.06 13.94 -6.00
CA TYR A 221 -18.14 14.34 -4.93
C TYR A 221 -18.45 13.65 -3.60
N ARG A 222 -19.73 13.40 -3.28
CA ARG A 222 -20.09 12.71 -2.03
C ARG A 222 -19.68 11.24 -2.03
N THR A 223 -19.66 10.64 -3.22
CA THR A 223 -19.30 9.22 -3.42
C THR A 223 -17.88 9.03 -3.94
N SER A 224 -17.18 10.11 -4.28
CA SER A 224 -15.86 10.04 -4.90
C SER A 224 -14.88 9.47 -3.91
N THR A 225 -14.14 8.49 -4.38
CA THR A 225 -12.95 7.97 -3.74
C THR A 225 -11.83 8.99 -3.90
N GLN A 226 -10.98 9.14 -2.88
CA GLN A 226 -9.70 9.80 -3.14
C GLN A 226 -8.96 8.94 -4.16
N GLU A 227 -8.33 9.56 -5.15
CA GLU A 227 -7.38 8.83 -5.99
C GLU A 227 -6.37 8.19 -5.05
N ALA A 228 -6.30 6.85 -5.05
CA ALA A 228 -5.20 6.18 -4.41
C ALA A 228 -3.94 6.74 -5.07
N SER A 229 -3.00 7.29 -4.29
CA SER A 229 -1.75 7.77 -4.88
C SER A 229 -1.17 6.64 -5.74
N ASP A 230 -0.61 6.96 -6.90
CA ASP A 230 -0.04 6.02 -7.88
C ASP A 230 1.01 5.02 -7.33
N PHE A 231 1.33 5.07 -6.04
CA PHE A 231 2.07 4.05 -5.29
C PHE A 231 1.21 2.87 -4.79
N SER A 232 -0.10 2.88 -5.00
CA SER A 232 -0.90 1.66 -4.91
C SER A 232 -0.45 0.75 -6.06
N GLU A 233 0.21 -0.38 -5.74
CA GLU A 233 0.57 -1.41 -6.72
C GLU A 233 -0.66 -1.96 -7.47
N ASN A 234 -1.87 -1.62 -7.00
CA ASN A 234 -3.14 -1.97 -7.62
C ASN A 234 -3.83 -0.74 -8.24
N PRO A 235 -3.79 -0.56 -9.58
CA PRO A 235 -4.47 0.53 -10.27
C PRO A 235 -6.01 0.41 -10.25
N TYR A 236 -6.56 -0.57 -9.52
CA TYR A 236 -7.98 -0.78 -9.29
C TYR A 236 -8.39 -0.59 -7.83
N ASP A 237 -7.48 -0.19 -6.94
CA ASP A 237 -7.83 0.16 -5.57
C ASP A 237 -8.28 1.62 -5.54
N ASP A 238 -9.58 1.84 -5.73
CA ASP A 238 -10.16 3.16 -5.52
C ASP A 238 -9.94 3.50 -4.03
N GLY A 239 -9.20 4.58 -3.76
CA GLY A 239 -8.89 4.99 -2.39
C GLY A 239 -10.15 5.16 -1.53
N PRO A 240 -10.00 5.29 -0.21
CA PRO A 240 -11.16 5.45 0.67
C PRO A 240 -12.06 6.62 0.23
N PRO A 241 -13.40 6.47 0.36
CA PRO A 241 -14.34 7.56 0.05
C PRO A 241 -13.99 8.84 0.80
N PHE A 242 -14.13 10.00 0.13
CA PHE A 242 -13.74 11.30 0.68
C PHE A 242 -14.19 11.53 2.12
N PHE A 243 -15.48 11.29 2.45
CA PHE A 243 -15.98 11.51 3.80
C PHE A 243 -15.30 10.64 4.86
N LYS A 244 -14.87 9.43 4.50
CA LYS A 244 -14.14 8.54 5.42
C LYS A 244 -12.78 9.13 5.75
N GLU A 245 -12.04 9.63 4.75
CA GLU A 245 -10.76 10.28 5.00
C GLU A 245 -10.91 11.64 5.68
N ALA A 246 -11.90 12.45 5.29
CA ALA A 246 -12.23 13.69 5.98
C ALA A 246 -12.47 13.41 7.47
N GLY A 247 -13.22 12.37 7.80
CA GLY A 247 -13.47 11.95 9.17
C GLY A 247 -12.20 11.62 9.94
N LYS A 248 -11.31 10.81 9.33
CA LYS A 248 -10.02 10.40 9.91
C LYS A 248 -9.13 11.58 10.27
N ASN A 249 -9.24 12.70 9.56
CA ASN A 249 -8.41 13.88 9.75
C ASN A 249 -9.05 14.98 10.61
N ILE A 250 -10.22 14.73 11.22
CA ILE A 250 -10.84 15.66 12.17
C ILE A 250 -10.22 15.45 13.56
N PRO A 251 -9.64 16.51 14.20
CA PRO A 251 -9.14 16.40 15.56
C PRO A 251 -10.25 16.06 16.57
N PHE A 252 -9.93 15.25 17.58
CA PHE A 252 -10.90 14.86 18.62
C PHE A 252 -11.52 16.06 19.37
N ASP A 253 -10.81 17.18 19.43
CA ASP A 253 -11.25 18.40 20.10
C ASP A 253 -12.44 19.04 19.37
N GLU A 254 -12.67 18.70 18.09
CA GLU A 254 -13.79 19.15 17.27
C GLU A 254 -14.99 18.18 17.26
N LYS A 255 -14.97 17.11 18.06
CA LYS A 255 -16.03 16.09 18.10
C LYS A 255 -17.46 16.63 18.20
N GLU A 256 -17.69 17.68 18.98
CA GLU A 256 -19.04 18.27 19.13
C GLU A 256 -19.45 19.04 17.87
N LYS A 257 -18.52 19.75 17.22
CA LYS A 257 -18.78 20.40 15.93
C LYS A 257 -19.08 19.36 14.86
N LEU A 258 -18.33 18.27 14.83
CA LEU A 258 -18.58 17.14 13.94
C LEU A 258 -19.96 16.53 14.19
N LEU A 259 -20.35 16.30 15.45
CA LEU A 259 -21.68 15.78 15.79
C LEU A 259 -22.79 16.70 15.30
N ASP A 260 -22.65 18.01 15.52
CA ASP A 260 -23.60 19.01 15.06
C ASP A 260 -23.70 19.08 13.53
N PHE A 261 -22.57 18.91 12.84
CA PHE A 261 -22.52 18.82 11.40
C PHE A 261 -23.25 17.57 10.89
N VAL A 262 -22.94 16.39 11.45
CA VAL A 262 -23.54 15.10 11.12
C VAL A 262 -25.05 15.11 11.32
N LYS A 263 -25.55 15.72 12.40
CA LYS A 263 -26.99 15.85 12.66
C LYS A 263 -27.73 16.64 11.58
N ARG A 264 -27.06 17.59 10.93
CA ARG A 264 -27.63 18.40 9.84
C ARG A 264 -27.53 17.73 8.47
N GLN A 265 -26.71 16.68 8.33
CA GLN A 265 -26.59 15.97 7.07
C GLN A 265 -27.89 15.24 6.72
N PRO A 266 -28.37 15.29 5.47
CA PRO A 266 -29.53 14.51 5.05
C PRO A 266 -29.15 13.06 4.69
N ASP A 267 -27.93 12.83 4.20
CA ASP A 267 -27.48 11.54 3.69
C ASP A 267 -26.91 10.64 4.81
N GLU A 268 -27.47 9.44 4.99
CA GLU A 268 -26.97 8.47 5.98
C GLU A 268 -25.61 7.87 5.62
N VAL A 269 -25.28 7.74 4.33
CA VAL A 269 -24.02 7.12 3.89
C VAL A 269 -22.85 8.02 4.25
N SER A 270 -22.94 9.32 3.92
CA SER A 270 -21.96 10.33 4.30
C SER A 270 -21.79 10.42 5.82
N LYS A 271 -22.88 10.36 6.60
CA LYS A 271 -22.80 10.30 8.08
C LYS A 271 -21.99 9.09 8.54
N GLN A 272 -22.29 7.91 8.00
CA GLN A 272 -21.60 6.68 8.35
C GLN A 272 -20.11 6.75 8.00
N LEU A 273 -19.77 7.16 6.77
CA LEU A 273 -18.40 7.28 6.31
C LEU A 273 -17.63 8.27 7.18
N LEU A 274 -18.18 9.46 7.44
CA LEU A 274 -17.52 10.49 8.24
C LEU A 274 -17.28 10.05 9.69
N LEU A 275 -18.28 9.46 10.35
CA LEU A 275 -18.13 8.98 11.72
C LEU A 275 -17.21 7.75 11.80
N SER A 276 -17.27 6.83 10.82
CA SER A 276 -16.34 5.68 10.79
C SER A 276 -14.90 6.12 10.54
N GLY A 277 -14.69 7.14 9.71
CA GLY A 277 -13.41 7.82 9.54
C GLY A 277 -12.93 8.43 10.85
N PHE A 278 -13.79 9.23 11.50
CA PHE A 278 -13.49 9.87 12.77
C PHE A 278 -13.13 8.88 13.88
N ALA A 279 -13.74 7.69 13.90
CA ALA A 279 -13.36 6.63 14.83
C ALA A 279 -11.87 6.24 14.75
N ARG A 280 -11.21 6.48 13.61
CA ARG A 280 -9.78 6.22 13.35
C ARG A 280 -8.87 7.44 13.54
N SER A 281 -9.42 8.60 13.87
CA SER A 281 -8.66 9.84 14.00
C SER A 281 -7.79 9.89 15.27
N ASP A 282 -8.29 9.30 16.36
CA ASP A 282 -7.71 9.41 17.70
C ASP A 282 -8.22 8.25 18.57
N ALA A 283 -7.39 7.75 19.50
CA ALA A 283 -7.75 6.68 20.43
C ALA A 283 -8.99 7.00 21.30
N ARG A 284 -9.33 8.28 21.47
CA ARG A 284 -10.51 8.76 22.21
C ARG A 284 -11.78 8.80 21.35
N ALA A 285 -11.66 8.84 20.03
CA ALA A 285 -12.77 9.04 19.11
C ALA A 285 -13.71 7.83 19.05
N ALA A 286 -13.17 6.62 18.88
CA ALA A 286 -13.95 5.39 18.87
C ALA A 286 -14.76 5.17 20.17
N PRO A 287 -14.17 5.26 21.38
CA PRO A 287 -14.93 5.21 22.64
C PRO A 287 -16.05 6.23 22.73
N TRP A 288 -15.79 7.48 22.34
CA TRP A 288 -16.81 8.53 22.37
C TRP A 288 -17.98 8.23 21.44
N LEU A 289 -17.72 7.74 20.22
CA LEU A 289 -18.77 7.31 19.30
C LEU A 289 -19.59 6.14 19.85
N LEU A 290 -18.94 5.16 20.49
CA LEU A 290 -19.63 4.04 21.13
C LEU A 290 -20.54 4.49 22.28
N ASP A 291 -20.12 5.48 23.09
CA ASP A 291 -20.98 6.10 24.11
C ASP A 291 -22.21 6.78 23.49
N LEU A 292 -22.03 7.56 22.42
CA LEU A 292 -23.15 8.18 21.71
C LEU A 292 -24.15 7.16 21.18
N ILE A 293 -23.65 6.04 20.64
CA ILE A 293 -24.49 4.94 20.18
C ILE A 293 -25.24 4.30 21.36
N ALA A 294 -24.56 4.04 22.48
CA ALA A 294 -25.17 3.47 23.68
C ALA A 294 -26.27 4.36 24.27
N ARG A 295 -26.09 5.69 24.18
CA ARG A 295 -27.07 6.70 24.58
C ARG A 295 -28.22 6.90 23.58
N GLY A 296 -28.22 6.20 22.45
CA GLY A 296 -29.27 6.29 21.44
C GLY A 296 -29.25 7.60 20.66
N VAL A 297 -28.09 8.27 20.53
CA VAL A 297 -27.96 9.51 19.75
C VAL A 297 -28.15 9.25 18.25
N PHE A 298 -27.80 8.04 17.79
CA PHE A 298 -28.01 7.59 16.42
C PHE A 298 -29.12 6.54 16.37
N GLU A 299 -30.04 6.68 15.41
CA GLU A 299 -31.22 5.82 15.28
C GLU A 299 -30.99 4.65 14.31
N GLY A 300 -31.79 3.59 14.49
CA GLY A 300 -32.01 2.54 13.50
C GLY A 300 -30.75 1.88 12.92
N GLY A 301 -30.67 1.84 11.59
CA GLY A 301 -29.62 1.15 10.85
C GLY A 301 -28.24 1.80 10.94
N LEU A 302 -28.17 3.12 11.14
CA LEU A 302 -26.90 3.85 11.24
C LEU A 302 -26.08 3.40 12.47
N ALA A 303 -26.72 3.31 13.63
CA ALA A 303 -26.08 2.83 14.86
C ALA A 303 -25.48 1.43 14.70
N ALA A 304 -26.22 0.50 14.08
CA ALA A 304 -25.75 -0.86 13.84
C ALA A 304 -24.56 -0.90 12.86
N ARG A 305 -24.59 -0.11 11.79
CA ARG A 305 -23.47 -0.01 10.83
C ARG A 305 -22.23 0.58 11.49
N LEU A 306 -22.38 1.64 12.27
CA LEU A 306 -21.27 2.28 13.00
C LEU A 306 -20.64 1.35 14.03
N LYS A 307 -21.42 0.60 14.80
CA LYS A 307 -20.85 -0.39 15.75
C LYS A 307 -19.88 -1.36 15.07
N ARG A 308 -20.25 -1.86 13.88
CA ARG A 308 -19.41 -2.78 13.11
C ARG A 308 -18.14 -2.09 12.60
N GLU A 309 -18.28 -0.95 11.93
CA GLU A 309 -17.14 -0.19 11.40
C GLU A 309 -16.17 0.27 12.49
N ILE A 310 -16.67 0.69 13.66
CA ILE A 310 -15.85 1.05 14.81
C ILE A 310 -15.11 -0.19 15.35
N GLY A 311 -15.77 -1.33 15.42
CA GLY A 311 -15.14 -2.59 15.82
C GLY A 311 -14.02 -3.04 14.86
N ASP A 312 -14.07 -2.65 13.59
CA ASP A 312 -12.97 -2.85 12.64
C ASP A 312 -11.89 -1.77 12.77
N ALA A 313 -12.28 -0.52 13.04
CA ALA A 313 -11.37 0.61 13.20
C ALA A 313 -10.35 0.43 14.34
N VAL A 314 -10.77 -0.17 15.47
CA VAL A 314 -9.91 -0.34 16.65
C VAL A 314 -8.70 -1.26 16.43
N VAL A 315 -8.66 -2.02 15.32
CA VAL A 315 -7.50 -2.82 14.96
C VAL A 315 -6.27 -1.94 14.73
N ASN A 316 -6.46 -0.73 14.17
CA ASN A 316 -5.37 0.18 13.81
C ASN A 316 -5.19 1.32 14.83
N LEU A 317 -5.55 1.10 16.10
CA LEU A 317 -5.46 2.08 17.18
C LEU A 317 -4.69 1.51 18.39
N PRO A 318 -3.36 1.30 18.26
CA PRO A 318 -2.54 0.71 19.34
C PRO A 318 -2.54 1.54 20.64
N ASP A 319 -2.73 2.85 20.53
CA ASP A 319 -2.78 3.78 21.67
C ASP A 319 -4.08 3.68 22.49
N MET A 320 -5.11 3.02 21.96
CA MET A 320 -6.35 2.78 22.69
C MET A 320 -6.17 1.63 23.69
N GLU A 321 -6.75 1.79 24.89
CA GLU A 321 -6.65 0.78 25.94
C GLU A 321 -7.23 -0.57 25.47
N MET A 322 -6.51 -1.65 25.77
CA MET A 322 -6.76 -2.97 25.19
C MET A 322 -8.15 -3.54 25.53
N ASN A 323 -8.65 -3.37 26.76
CA ASN A 323 -10.00 -3.83 27.09
C ASN A 323 -11.07 -3.10 26.29
N ALA A 324 -10.94 -1.79 26.13
CA ALA A 324 -11.85 -1.00 25.31
C ALA A 324 -11.81 -1.45 23.85
N ARG A 325 -10.62 -1.76 23.30
CA ARG A 325 -10.47 -2.31 21.94
C ARG A 325 -11.14 -3.66 21.81
N LEU A 326 -10.99 -4.56 22.79
CA LEU A 326 -11.61 -5.89 22.78
C LEU A 326 -13.13 -5.82 22.82
N GLU A 327 -13.71 -4.95 23.65
CA GLU A 327 -15.16 -4.75 23.70
C GLU A 327 -15.68 -4.15 22.38
N ALA A 328 -14.97 -3.19 21.79
CA ALA A 328 -15.32 -2.65 20.48
C ALA A 328 -15.20 -3.73 19.38
N ARG A 329 -14.12 -4.53 19.39
CA ARG A 329 -13.86 -5.58 18.39
C ARG A 329 -14.94 -6.65 18.39
N ARG A 330 -15.55 -6.92 19.54
CA ARG A 330 -16.69 -7.85 19.70
C ARG A 330 -17.95 -7.39 18.97
N LEU A 331 -18.07 -6.09 18.69
CA LEU A 331 -19.19 -5.50 17.94
C LEU A 331 -19.01 -5.61 16.42
N ALA A 332 -17.82 -5.96 15.93
CA ALA A 332 -17.57 -6.21 14.53
C ALA A 332 -18.19 -7.53 14.07
N LEU A 333 -18.54 -7.60 12.78
CA LEU A 333 -19.24 -8.74 12.20
C LEU A 333 -18.41 -10.02 12.30
N GLY A 334 -18.99 -11.09 12.85
CA GLY A 334 -18.34 -12.39 12.96
C GLY A 334 -17.45 -12.55 14.20
N ASN A 335 -17.36 -11.53 15.05
CA ASN A 335 -16.58 -11.56 16.29
C ASN A 335 -17.43 -11.80 17.54
N GLU A 336 -18.75 -11.89 17.42
CA GLU A 336 -19.68 -11.96 18.55
C GLU A 336 -19.43 -13.21 19.43
N SER A 337 -19.07 -14.32 18.80
CA SER A 337 -18.83 -15.62 19.43
C SER A 337 -17.35 -15.93 19.67
N ARG A 338 -16.43 -15.07 19.20
CA ARG A 338 -14.99 -15.31 19.35
C ARG A 338 -14.58 -15.16 20.81
N SER A 339 -13.60 -15.97 21.22
CA SER A 339 -13.05 -15.88 22.56
C SER A 339 -12.28 -14.57 22.73
N ARG A 340 -12.22 -14.08 23.97
CA ARG A 340 -11.43 -12.88 24.30
C ARG A 340 -9.97 -13.04 23.87
N GLN A 341 -9.39 -14.22 24.08
CA GLN A 341 -8.01 -14.49 23.68
C GLN A 341 -7.83 -14.43 22.16
N ALA A 342 -8.77 -14.96 21.37
CA ALA A 342 -8.68 -14.89 19.91
C ALA A 342 -8.75 -13.44 19.39
N LEU A 343 -9.54 -12.58 20.03
CA LEU A 343 -9.58 -11.16 19.69
C LEU A 343 -8.30 -10.43 20.14
N MET A 344 -7.73 -10.81 21.29
CA MET A 344 -6.44 -10.28 21.77
C MET A 344 -5.31 -10.64 20.80
N ASP A 345 -5.25 -11.90 20.38
CA ASP A 345 -4.27 -12.38 19.41
C ASP A 345 -4.33 -11.54 18.12
N ASP A 346 -5.52 -11.29 17.56
CA ASP A 346 -5.69 -10.47 16.36
C ASP A 346 -5.19 -9.02 16.55
N LEU A 347 -5.57 -8.38 17.66
CA LEU A 347 -5.20 -6.98 17.93
C LEU A 347 -3.69 -6.84 18.12
N VAL A 348 -3.09 -7.72 18.92
CA VAL A 348 -1.65 -7.70 19.16
C VAL A 348 -0.87 -8.05 17.89
N MET A 349 -1.37 -8.97 17.06
CA MET A 349 -0.77 -9.27 15.76
C MET A 349 -0.74 -8.03 14.85
N ALA A 350 -1.85 -7.31 14.77
CA ALA A 350 -1.95 -6.10 13.96
C ALA A 350 -1.03 -4.98 14.48
N ASP A 351 -0.99 -4.78 15.80
CA ASP A 351 -0.14 -3.76 16.43
C ASP A 351 1.36 -4.04 16.18
N VAL A 352 1.78 -5.29 16.39
CA VAL A 352 3.18 -5.71 16.17
C VAL A 352 3.55 -5.61 14.70
N GLY A 353 2.68 -6.06 13.79
CA GLY A 353 2.92 -5.93 12.35
C GLY A 353 3.07 -4.47 11.94
N THR A 354 2.13 -3.62 12.33
CA THR A 354 2.14 -2.19 12.02
C THR A 354 3.41 -1.50 12.54
N LEU A 355 3.83 -1.82 13.76
CA LEU A 355 5.05 -1.26 14.35
C LEU A 355 6.31 -1.70 13.60
N LEU A 356 6.40 -2.98 13.21
CA LEU A 356 7.58 -3.50 12.52
C LEU A 356 7.63 -3.11 11.03
N ASP A 357 6.50 -2.76 10.42
CA ASP A 357 6.44 -2.28 9.04
C ASP A 357 6.83 -0.79 8.90
N GLN A 358 6.93 -0.05 10.02
CA GLN A 358 7.15 1.40 10.01
C GLN A 358 8.61 1.78 10.30
N GLY A 359 9.20 2.57 9.38
CA GLY A 359 10.44 3.33 9.58
C GLY A 359 11.74 2.54 9.52
N ARG A 360 11.86 1.44 10.28
CA ARG A 360 13.08 0.63 10.40
C ARG A 360 12.85 -0.75 9.79
N ASP A 361 13.80 -1.23 8.98
CA ASP A 361 13.76 -2.59 8.43
C ASP A 361 14.23 -3.63 9.47
N TRP A 362 13.34 -3.92 10.41
CA TRP A 362 13.57 -4.84 11.51
C TRP A 362 13.96 -6.24 11.02
N GLY A 363 13.35 -6.69 9.92
CA GLY A 363 13.62 -7.99 9.33
C GLY A 363 15.07 -8.11 8.85
N HIS A 364 15.53 -7.12 8.08
CA HIS A 364 16.90 -7.07 7.59
C HIS A 364 17.91 -7.03 8.74
N GLU A 365 17.69 -6.17 9.74
CA GLU A 365 18.61 -6.04 10.86
C GLU A 365 18.69 -7.30 11.72
N PHE A 366 17.56 -7.95 11.99
CA PHE A 366 17.50 -9.20 12.75
C PHE A 366 18.23 -10.34 12.03
N LYS A 367 18.00 -10.46 10.73
CA LYS A 367 18.67 -11.45 9.87
C LYS A 367 20.18 -11.30 9.89
N ASN A 368 20.67 -10.08 9.74
CA ASN A 368 22.10 -9.77 9.66
C ASN A 368 22.77 -9.63 11.04
N GLY A 369 22.00 -9.73 12.14
CA GLY A 369 22.52 -9.68 13.50
C GLY A 369 22.89 -8.27 13.98
N ALA A 370 22.37 -7.23 13.30
CA ALA A 370 22.48 -5.85 13.75
C ALA A 370 21.57 -5.56 14.96
N THR A 371 20.45 -6.28 15.06
CA THR A 371 19.55 -6.25 16.22
C THR A 371 19.37 -7.67 16.77
N SER A 372 19.34 -7.82 18.09
CA SER A 372 19.05 -9.10 18.74
C SER A 372 17.55 -9.28 18.99
N LEU A 373 17.13 -10.52 19.30
CA LEU A 373 15.75 -10.80 19.66
C LEU A 373 15.29 -10.01 20.89
N GLU A 374 16.19 -9.81 21.86
CA GLU A 374 15.92 -9.04 23.08
C GLU A 374 15.75 -7.55 22.78
N ASP A 375 16.50 -7.02 21.82
CA ASP A 375 16.37 -5.63 21.38
C ASP A 375 15.00 -5.40 20.71
N VAL A 376 14.59 -6.30 19.80
CA VAL A 376 13.25 -6.21 19.18
C VAL A 376 12.14 -6.32 20.22
N LEU A 377 12.24 -7.28 21.15
CA LEU A 377 11.26 -7.44 22.23
C LEU A 377 11.16 -6.20 23.11
N THR A 378 12.30 -5.57 23.42
CA THR A 378 12.34 -4.36 24.24
C THR A 378 11.66 -3.21 23.52
N GLU A 379 12.03 -2.96 22.26
CA GLU A 379 11.42 -1.90 21.45
C GLU A 379 9.89 -2.07 21.33
N VAL A 380 9.43 -3.29 21.00
CA VAL A 380 8.01 -3.56 20.83
C VAL A 380 7.24 -3.31 22.13
N LYS A 381 7.82 -3.64 23.28
CA LYS A 381 7.18 -3.38 24.58
C LYS A 381 7.18 -1.90 24.95
N GLU A 382 8.21 -1.16 24.59
CA GLU A 382 8.29 0.28 24.82
C GLU A 382 7.26 1.05 23.97
N ASN A 383 7.04 0.61 22.73
CA ASN A 383 6.11 1.26 21.80
C ASN A 383 4.66 0.74 21.89
N LEU A 384 4.43 -0.44 22.49
CA LEU A 384 3.08 -1.00 22.72
C LEU A 384 2.78 -1.20 24.22
N PRO A 385 2.80 -0.12 25.03
CA PRO A 385 2.66 -0.22 26.49
C PRO A 385 1.26 -0.67 26.93
N ASN A 386 0.26 -0.63 26.03
CA ASN A 386 -1.12 -0.99 26.31
C ASN A 386 -1.39 -2.50 26.27
N ILE A 387 -0.40 -3.32 25.89
CA ILE A 387 -0.56 -4.79 25.88
C ILE A 387 -0.50 -5.29 27.33
N PRO A 388 -1.58 -5.88 27.87
CA PRO A 388 -1.61 -6.33 29.24
C PRO A 388 -0.79 -7.62 29.42
N PRO A 389 -0.42 -8.02 30.65
CA PRO A 389 0.39 -9.22 30.88
C PRO A 389 -0.16 -10.50 30.26
N GLU A 390 -1.49 -10.69 30.22
CA GLU A 390 -2.12 -11.83 29.54
C GLU A 390 -1.94 -11.81 28.01
N GLY A 391 -1.60 -10.66 27.42
CA GLY A 391 -1.27 -10.49 26.00
C GLY A 391 0.20 -10.80 25.66
N GLU A 392 1.06 -11.07 26.64
CA GLU A 392 2.49 -11.35 26.39
C GLU A 392 2.71 -12.55 25.45
N GLN A 393 1.87 -13.59 25.55
CA GLN A 393 1.95 -14.73 24.65
C GLN A 393 1.54 -14.35 23.22
N ALA A 394 0.50 -13.52 23.06
CA ALA A 394 0.08 -12.99 21.76
C ALA A 394 1.19 -12.13 21.13
N LEU A 395 1.87 -11.30 21.94
CA LEU A 395 2.99 -10.47 21.50
C LEU A 395 4.15 -11.33 20.98
N ARG A 396 4.55 -12.35 21.73
CA ARG A 396 5.62 -13.27 21.33
C ARG A 396 5.26 -14.08 20.09
N LYS A 397 4.01 -14.53 20.00
CA LYS A 397 3.47 -15.21 18.82
C LYS A 397 3.51 -14.29 17.59
N ALA A 398 3.06 -13.05 17.73
CA ALA A 398 3.08 -12.06 16.65
C ALA A 398 4.50 -11.76 16.16
N LEU A 399 5.43 -11.50 17.08
CA LEU A 399 6.84 -11.32 16.76
C LEU A 399 7.44 -12.55 16.07
N PHE A 400 7.04 -13.75 16.48
CA PHE A 400 7.53 -14.97 15.85
C PHE A 400 7.10 -15.01 14.39
N TYR A 401 5.83 -14.77 14.07
CA TYR A 401 5.39 -14.77 12.67
C TYR A 401 6.13 -13.74 11.81
N GLN A 402 6.41 -12.56 12.34
CA GLN A 402 7.13 -11.51 11.62
C GLN A 402 8.61 -11.88 11.39
N LEU A 403 9.31 -12.35 12.43
CA LEU A 403 10.75 -12.61 12.37
C LEU A 403 11.11 -13.99 11.80
N CYS A 404 10.22 -14.98 11.89
CA CYS A 404 10.48 -16.32 11.39
C CYS A 404 10.62 -16.37 9.87
N VAL A 405 10.09 -15.37 9.15
CA VAL A 405 10.27 -15.26 7.70
C VAL A 405 11.74 -15.02 7.36
N GLU A 406 12.45 -14.29 8.22
CA GLU A 406 13.84 -13.88 8.01
C GLU A 406 14.86 -14.87 8.57
N ASP A 407 14.68 -15.32 9.81
CA ASP A 407 15.55 -16.30 10.47
C ASP A 407 14.75 -17.15 11.48
N PRO A 408 14.18 -18.29 11.04
CA PRO A 408 13.37 -19.16 11.88
C PRO A 408 14.11 -19.62 13.14
N ALA A 409 15.37 -20.03 12.99
CA ALA A 409 16.17 -20.55 14.09
C ALA A 409 16.39 -19.51 15.19
N LYS A 410 16.65 -18.24 14.82
CA LYS A 410 16.76 -17.15 15.79
C LYS A 410 15.41 -16.72 16.39
N ALA A 411 14.30 -16.89 15.68
CA ALA A 411 12.96 -16.53 16.16
C ALA A 411 12.36 -17.58 17.12
N LEU A 412 12.73 -18.85 16.99
CA LEU A 412 12.23 -19.96 17.82
C LEU A 412 12.20 -19.71 19.34
N PRO A 413 13.21 -19.04 19.95
CA PRO A 413 13.20 -18.74 21.39
C PRO A 413 12.00 -17.90 21.86
N LEU A 414 11.30 -17.18 20.97
CA LEU A 414 10.07 -16.46 21.31
C LEU A 414 8.97 -17.40 21.83
N LEU A 415 8.99 -18.66 21.39
CA LEU A 415 7.97 -19.65 21.72
C LEU A 415 8.31 -20.49 22.96
N ASP A 416 9.50 -20.33 23.55
CA ASP A 416 9.98 -21.20 24.64
C ASP A 416 9.17 -21.07 25.94
N THR A 417 8.43 -19.96 26.12
CA THR A 417 7.55 -19.75 27.27
C THR A 417 6.13 -20.31 27.08
N MET A 418 5.83 -20.89 25.91
CA MET A 418 4.52 -21.44 25.57
C MET A 418 4.45 -22.94 25.88
N THR A 419 3.24 -23.49 25.97
CA THR A 419 3.06 -24.95 26.08
C THR A 419 3.52 -25.62 24.78
N GLU A 420 3.95 -26.88 24.86
CA GLU A 420 4.35 -27.65 23.67
C GLU A 420 3.23 -27.71 22.63
N GLU A 421 1.98 -27.85 23.07
CA GLU A 421 0.81 -27.84 22.18
C GLU A 421 0.69 -26.51 21.42
N MET A 422 0.78 -25.37 22.10
CA MET A 422 0.73 -24.04 21.47
C MET A 422 1.91 -23.81 20.52
N ARG A 423 3.12 -24.16 20.96
CA ARG A 423 4.34 -24.04 20.16
C ARG A 423 4.20 -24.82 18.86
N ARG A 424 3.74 -26.07 18.93
CA ARG A 424 3.52 -26.91 17.76
C ARG A 424 2.41 -26.36 16.86
N GLY A 425 1.33 -25.86 17.43
CA GLY A 425 0.28 -25.17 16.68
C GLY A 425 0.81 -24.00 15.86
N ILE A 426 1.55 -23.08 16.50
CA ILE A 426 2.14 -21.91 15.83
C ILE A 426 3.09 -22.33 14.71
N LEU A 427 3.95 -23.33 14.95
CA LEU A 427 4.86 -23.85 13.94
C LEU A 427 4.11 -24.51 12.77
N SER A 428 2.98 -25.17 13.04
CA SER A 428 2.10 -25.74 12.03
C SER A 428 1.47 -24.66 11.16
N ASP A 429 0.93 -23.60 11.79
CA ASP A 429 0.31 -22.47 11.10
C ASP A 429 1.33 -21.77 10.17
N THR A 430 2.53 -21.52 10.69
CA THR A 430 3.63 -20.89 9.94
C THR A 430 4.02 -21.71 8.70
N ALA A 431 3.94 -23.05 8.78
CA ALA A 431 4.30 -23.92 7.67
C ALA A 431 3.41 -23.75 6.42
N TRP A 432 2.23 -23.16 6.55
CA TRP A 432 1.37 -22.87 5.39
C TRP A 432 1.06 -21.39 5.19
N GLU A 433 1.03 -20.57 6.25
CA GLU A 433 0.73 -19.13 6.18
C GLU A 433 1.93 -18.25 5.77
N SER A 434 3.17 -18.66 6.03
CA SER A 434 4.37 -17.82 5.84
C SER A 434 5.12 -18.10 4.53
N HIS A 435 5.89 -17.15 4.01
CA HIS A 435 6.67 -17.31 2.76
C HIS A 435 5.81 -17.53 1.51
N ASP A 436 4.76 -16.72 1.35
CA ASP A 436 4.05 -16.67 0.06
C ASP A 436 5.01 -16.28 -1.06
N ASN A 437 4.86 -16.87 -2.25
CA ASN A 437 5.71 -16.64 -3.43
C ASN A 437 7.23 -16.89 -3.28
N ALA A 438 7.72 -17.41 -2.14
CA ALA A 438 9.14 -17.70 -1.92
C ALA A 438 9.66 -18.81 -2.85
N ARG A 439 10.96 -18.82 -3.18
CA ARG A 439 11.53 -19.91 -4.01
C ARG A 439 11.43 -21.27 -3.30
N PRO A 440 11.27 -22.39 -4.03
CA PRO A 440 11.16 -23.72 -3.43
C PRO A 440 12.28 -24.07 -2.43
N ASP A 441 13.54 -23.70 -2.75
CA ASP A 441 14.68 -23.91 -1.86
C ASP A 441 14.56 -23.17 -0.53
N TYR A 442 14.05 -21.93 -0.54
CA TYR A 442 13.86 -21.14 0.67
C TYR A 442 12.76 -21.73 1.55
N PHE A 443 11.65 -22.15 0.93
CA PHE A 443 10.56 -22.79 1.66
C PHE A 443 10.99 -24.14 2.27
N LEU A 444 11.73 -24.97 1.52
CA LEU A 444 12.29 -26.20 2.07
C LEU A 444 13.29 -25.93 3.20
N GLY A 445 14.18 -24.94 3.01
CA GLY A 445 15.15 -24.53 4.03
C GLY A 445 14.48 -24.03 5.31
N PHE A 446 13.35 -23.32 5.20
CA PHE A 446 12.49 -22.95 6.32
C PHE A 446 11.92 -24.18 7.03
N LEU A 447 11.29 -25.10 6.27
CA LEU A 447 10.67 -26.31 6.81
C LEU A 447 11.67 -27.24 7.52
N GLN A 448 12.95 -27.21 7.12
CA GLN A 448 14.03 -27.96 7.77
C GLN A 448 14.50 -27.36 9.10
N GLN A 449 14.22 -26.07 9.34
CA GLN A 449 14.57 -25.38 10.59
C GLN A 449 13.50 -25.52 11.67
N ILE A 450 12.29 -25.93 11.31
CA ILE A 450 11.21 -26.22 12.25
C ILE A 450 11.12 -27.73 12.54
N PRO A 451 10.63 -28.13 13.73
CA PRO A 451 10.36 -29.53 14.07
C PRO A 451 9.54 -30.27 13.00
N GLN A 452 9.82 -31.57 12.82
CA GLN A 452 9.06 -32.44 11.91
C GLN A 452 7.63 -32.67 12.43
N PRO A 453 6.62 -32.79 11.54
CA PRO A 453 5.25 -33.03 11.95
C PRO A 453 5.09 -34.45 12.51
N VAL A 454 4.49 -34.58 13.69
CA VAL A 454 4.26 -35.87 14.36
C VAL A 454 2.78 -36.24 14.36
N THR A 455 1.88 -35.27 14.44
CA THR A 455 0.42 -35.51 14.44
C THR A 455 -0.13 -35.55 13.02
N ALA A 456 -1.33 -36.11 12.83
CA ALA A 456 -2.00 -36.08 11.53
C ALA A 456 -2.31 -34.65 11.09
N ALA A 457 -2.80 -33.81 12.02
CA ALA A 457 -3.10 -32.40 11.74
C ALA A 457 -1.87 -31.62 11.25
N GLU A 458 -0.72 -31.76 11.91
CA GLU A 458 0.52 -31.10 11.49
C GLU A 458 1.02 -31.57 10.11
N LYS A 459 0.81 -32.86 9.79
CA LYS A 459 1.13 -33.38 8.45
C LYS A 459 0.20 -32.78 7.41
N ASP A 460 -1.09 -32.67 7.72
CA ASP A 460 -2.07 -32.08 6.82
C ASP A 460 -1.79 -30.60 6.57
N ASP A 461 -1.44 -29.83 7.60
CA ASP A 461 -1.08 -28.40 7.49
C ASP A 461 0.21 -28.21 6.68
N ARG A 462 1.26 -29.00 6.97
CA ARG A 462 2.52 -28.94 6.22
C ARG A 462 2.32 -29.36 4.76
N THR A 463 1.43 -30.32 4.48
CA THR A 463 1.02 -30.68 3.11
C THR A 463 0.22 -29.54 2.45
N ARG A 464 -0.67 -28.89 3.19
CA ARG A 464 -1.42 -27.72 2.71
C ARG A 464 -0.46 -26.60 2.31
N GLY A 465 0.58 -26.35 3.10
CA GLY A 465 1.64 -25.38 2.77
C GLY A 465 2.30 -25.66 1.42
N TRP A 466 2.64 -26.92 1.15
CA TRP A 466 3.14 -27.35 -0.16
C TRP A 466 2.11 -27.15 -1.28
N ARG A 467 0.84 -27.51 -1.06
CA ARG A 467 -0.23 -27.37 -2.07
C ARG A 467 -0.47 -25.93 -2.49
N MET A 468 -0.52 -25.01 -1.53
CA MET A 468 -0.77 -23.58 -1.80
C MET A 468 0.31 -22.97 -2.69
N ARG A 469 1.57 -23.38 -2.51
CA ARG A 469 2.72 -22.84 -3.27
C ARG A 469 2.96 -23.58 -4.59
N THR A 470 2.61 -24.86 -4.66
CA THR A 470 2.92 -25.70 -5.82
C THR A 470 2.29 -25.19 -7.11
N SER A 471 1.07 -24.62 -7.06
CA SER A 471 0.46 -24.02 -8.25
C SER A 471 1.31 -22.87 -8.82
N GLY A 472 1.75 -21.93 -7.97
CA GLY A 472 2.64 -20.85 -8.37
C GLY A 472 4.03 -21.33 -8.81
N TYR A 473 4.55 -22.39 -8.19
CA TYR A 473 5.83 -23.00 -8.60
C TYR A 473 5.75 -23.68 -9.97
N LEU A 474 4.65 -24.39 -10.25
CA LEU A 474 4.41 -25.01 -11.56
C LEU A 474 4.21 -23.95 -12.64
N GLU A 475 3.56 -22.83 -12.33
CA GLU A 475 3.42 -21.71 -13.26
C GLU A 475 4.77 -21.05 -13.55
N ARG A 476 5.54 -20.74 -12.51
CA ARG A 476 6.80 -19.98 -12.62
C ARG A 476 7.96 -20.81 -13.17
N TYR A 477 8.11 -22.05 -12.73
CA TYR A 477 9.27 -22.90 -13.03
C TYR A 477 8.92 -24.13 -13.88
N GLY A 478 7.63 -24.48 -14.02
CA GLY A 478 7.18 -25.58 -14.87
C GLY A 478 7.88 -26.90 -14.59
N ARG A 479 8.56 -27.44 -15.61
CA ARG A 479 9.28 -28.72 -15.52
C ARG A 479 10.47 -28.68 -14.58
N GLU A 480 11.10 -27.52 -14.41
CA GLU A 480 12.27 -27.37 -13.53
C GLU A 480 11.87 -27.61 -12.06
N TYR A 481 10.68 -27.16 -11.65
CA TYR A 481 10.18 -27.46 -10.31
C TYR A 481 9.89 -28.95 -10.11
N VAL A 482 9.31 -29.64 -11.10
CA VAL A 482 9.07 -31.09 -11.02
C VAL A 482 10.38 -31.86 -10.87
N GLU A 483 11.40 -31.49 -11.63
CA GLU A 483 12.72 -32.11 -11.52
C GLU A 483 13.39 -31.77 -10.18
N TRP A 484 13.23 -30.55 -9.68
CA TRP A 484 13.67 -30.16 -8.34
C TRP A 484 13.00 -31.02 -7.26
N VAL A 485 11.68 -31.23 -7.32
CA VAL A 485 10.93 -32.11 -6.38
C VAL A 485 11.48 -33.54 -6.43
N ARG A 486 11.84 -34.03 -7.61
CA ARG A 486 12.45 -35.37 -7.78
C ARG A 486 13.76 -35.50 -7.00
N GLN A 487 14.56 -34.42 -6.98
CA GLN A 487 15.89 -34.35 -6.35
C GLN A 487 15.84 -34.06 -4.84
N MET A 488 14.67 -33.76 -4.28
CA MET A 488 14.53 -33.54 -2.83
C MET A 488 14.98 -34.78 -2.03
N PRO A 489 15.59 -34.58 -0.85
CA PRO A 489 15.92 -35.68 0.07
C PRO A 489 14.67 -36.50 0.44
N PRO A 490 14.79 -37.82 0.65
CA PRO A 490 13.67 -38.63 1.10
C PRO A 490 13.18 -38.16 2.48
N GLY A 491 11.87 -37.99 2.63
CA GLY A 491 11.25 -37.51 3.86
C GLY A 491 9.85 -36.99 3.61
N PHE A 492 9.18 -36.59 4.69
CA PHE A 492 7.80 -36.11 4.66
C PHE A 492 7.60 -34.96 3.65
N ASP A 493 8.52 -33.98 3.63
CA ASP A 493 8.41 -32.82 2.75
C ASP A 493 8.46 -33.18 1.26
N ARG A 494 9.28 -34.18 0.89
CA ARG A 494 9.31 -34.69 -0.49
C ARG A 494 7.97 -35.34 -0.84
N ASP A 495 7.45 -36.19 0.03
CA ASP A 495 6.19 -36.88 -0.20
C ASP A 495 5.03 -35.87 -0.34
N ALA A 496 4.99 -34.84 0.52
CA ALA A 496 4.02 -33.75 0.47
C ALA A 496 4.16 -32.89 -0.80
N ALA A 497 5.38 -32.56 -1.24
CA ALA A 497 5.63 -31.82 -2.47
C ALA A 497 5.19 -32.63 -3.72
N VAL A 498 5.47 -33.94 -3.74
CA VAL A 498 5.02 -34.85 -4.82
C VAL A 498 3.50 -34.89 -4.89
N ASP A 499 2.83 -35.09 -3.76
CA ASP A 499 1.36 -35.11 -3.70
C ASP A 499 0.77 -33.77 -4.13
N SER A 500 1.44 -32.66 -3.80
CA SER A 500 1.03 -31.32 -4.20
C SER A 500 1.19 -31.07 -5.69
N VAL A 501 2.26 -31.56 -6.34
CA VAL A 501 2.42 -31.49 -7.80
C VAL A 501 1.29 -32.22 -8.50
N VAL A 502 0.95 -33.41 -8.01
CA VAL A 502 -0.15 -34.21 -8.58
C VAL A 502 -1.50 -33.53 -8.36
N TYR A 503 -1.73 -32.97 -7.18
CA TYR A 503 -2.97 -32.26 -6.84
C TYR A 503 -3.18 -30.98 -7.68
N SER A 504 -2.13 -30.17 -7.83
CA SER A 504 -2.20 -28.87 -8.53
C SER A 504 -2.11 -28.99 -10.05
N THR A 505 -1.96 -30.20 -10.62
CA THR A 505 -1.95 -30.40 -12.07
C THR A 505 -3.38 -30.68 -12.57
N PRO A 506 -4.02 -29.77 -13.32
CA PRO A 506 -5.43 -29.94 -13.72
C PRO A 506 -5.65 -31.05 -14.74
N ASP A 507 -4.64 -31.36 -15.56
CA ASP A 507 -4.67 -32.42 -16.56
C ASP A 507 -4.47 -33.81 -15.89
N PRO A 508 -5.49 -34.70 -15.91
CA PRO A 508 -5.40 -36.01 -15.27
C PRO A 508 -4.35 -36.94 -15.88
N GLU A 509 -4.02 -36.81 -17.16
CA GLU A 509 -2.96 -37.61 -17.79
C GLU A 509 -1.58 -37.15 -17.32
N ARG A 510 -1.36 -35.84 -17.32
CA ARG A 510 -0.12 -35.24 -16.83
C ARG A 510 0.08 -35.46 -15.33
N ALA A 511 -0.98 -35.39 -14.52
CA ALA A 511 -0.94 -35.71 -13.09
C ALA A 511 -0.54 -37.18 -12.85
N ARG A 512 -1.05 -38.12 -13.65
CA ARG A 512 -0.63 -39.54 -13.62
C ARG A 512 0.83 -39.70 -14.01
N GLN A 513 1.29 -39.03 -15.06
CA GLN A 513 2.70 -39.04 -15.46
C GLN A 513 3.62 -38.51 -14.35
N TYR A 514 3.27 -37.40 -13.70
CA TYR A 514 4.05 -36.89 -12.56
C TYR A 514 4.06 -37.86 -11.38
N ARG A 515 2.93 -38.49 -11.06
CA ARG A 515 2.89 -39.52 -10.02
C ARG A 515 3.83 -40.68 -10.34
N GLU A 516 3.85 -41.18 -11.56
CA GLU A 516 4.76 -42.26 -11.99
C GLU A 516 6.23 -41.85 -12.01
N GLN A 517 6.53 -40.61 -12.44
CA GLN A 517 7.89 -40.08 -12.51
C GLN A 517 8.48 -39.84 -11.11
N LEU A 518 7.67 -39.34 -10.17
CA LEU A 518 8.12 -38.96 -8.83
C LEU A 518 8.02 -40.09 -7.80
N SER A 519 7.17 -41.10 -8.04
CA SER A 519 7.04 -42.29 -7.17
C SER A 519 8.19 -43.28 -7.29
N LYS A 520 8.97 -43.22 -8.38
CA LYS A 520 10.20 -44.02 -8.51
C LYS A 520 11.23 -43.49 -7.51
N LYS A 521 11.45 -44.26 -6.44
CA LYS A 521 12.69 -44.19 -5.68
C LYS A 521 13.81 -44.64 -6.63
N ASP A 522 14.46 -43.70 -7.30
CA ASP A 522 15.77 -44.04 -7.86
C ASP A 522 16.69 -44.32 -6.66
N PRO A 523 17.37 -45.49 -6.63
CA PRO A 523 18.26 -45.89 -5.54
C PRO A 523 19.50 -45.02 -5.39
#